data_AF-A0A0C9RHE3-F1
#
_entry.id   AF-A0A0C9RHE3-F1
#
_cell.length_a   1.000
_cell.length_b   1.000
_cell.length_c   1.000
_cell.angle_alpha   90.00
_cell.angle_beta   90.00
_cell.angle_gamma   90.00
#
_symmetry.space_group_name_H-M   'P 1'
#
loop_
_entity.id
_entity.type
_entity.pdbx_description
1 polymer ?
#
loop_
_entity_poly.entity_id
_entity_poly.type
_entity_poly.pdbx_seq_one_letter_code
_entity_poly.pdbx_strand_id
1 'polypeptide(L)'
;MTPLVKSTSKPKWQRIPRKHVFYYRSAQHQNHHVLTFAFNFDREDDVYQFALTYPYSYTRYQGHLDNLSTKCSSVKRETLVSSVQKRKVELVTIGTNIEERPRRVVVVLSRVHPGESPSSFICQGLMDFLVSGHPIAQVLRDYVVFKIIPMLNPDGVFLGNYRSTLMGVDLNRAWNRISDWIHPTLSATKTLLESLDKNTNIPLDCVLDLHAHTNATGLFVYGNTYDDVYRYERHIVLPKLLAQHAEDYESGNTMYNQDPHKMGTARRYLCSILSEHVNCYTIQVSMYGYCRRGAPGLLPYTEESYYRVGRNLARVLMEYYKLTGLIPSGLPDQPSNKRGRQSRQRHRQPRDPRPRTARTPAPLHLASIHEYFTEDTLDLPGGSRYRSMSGTRMNPGPGTVSAFGTTSEKYQSSRHRSPGAPTKPAPTVITRDQEPRLAIIDFNQLTRGGLELATGKNRGKMPRRSPDRYTKFRR
;
A
#
# COMPACT_ATOMS: atom_id res chain seq x y z
N MET A 1 4.54 -8.39 11.56
CA MET A 1 4.82 -8.04 10.15
C MET A 1 6.33 -8.08 9.94
N THR A 2 6.83 -8.26 8.71
CA THR A 2 8.25 -8.07 8.39
C THR A 2 8.39 -7.18 7.15
N PRO A 3 9.41 -6.30 7.11
CA PRO A 3 9.66 -5.44 5.94
C PRO A 3 9.96 -6.25 4.69
N LEU A 4 9.80 -5.62 3.54
CA LEU A 4 10.25 -6.12 2.26
C LEU A 4 11.60 -5.52 1.88
N VAL A 5 12.37 -6.27 1.11
CA VAL A 5 13.62 -5.84 0.48
C VAL A 5 13.66 -6.30 -0.97
N LYS A 6 14.27 -5.49 -1.83
CA LYS A 6 14.74 -5.89 -3.16
C LYS A 6 16.06 -5.18 -3.44
N SER A 7 16.80 -5.64 -4.45
CA SER A 7 18.00 -4.95 -4.93
C SER A 7 18.03 -4.85 -6.45
N THR A 8 18.99 -4.13 -7.01
CA THR A 8 19.22 -4.07 -8.47
C THR A 8 19.42 -5.46 -9.06
N SER A 9 20.21 -6.33 -8.42
CA SER A 9 20.42 -7.70 -8.90
C SER A 9 19.29 -8.67 -8.55
N LYS A 10 18.51 -8.37 -7.51
CA LYS A 10 17.34 -9.18 -7.06
C LYS A 10 16.09 -8.29 -7.10
N PRO A 11 15.50 -8.07 -8.29
CA PRO A 11 14.45 -7.05 -8.48
C PRO A 11 13.09 -7.44 -7.87
N LYS A 12 12.90 -8.71 -7.50
CA LYS A 12 11.66 -9.20 -6.88
C LYS A 12 11.65 -8.90 -5.39
N TRP A 13 10.58 -8.27 -4.92
CA TRP A 13 10.35 -8.02 -3.50
C TRP A 13 10.27 -9.32 -2.70
N GLN A 14 11.03 -9.38 -1.60
CA GLN A 14 11.04 -10.50 -0.67
C GLN A 14 10.93 -9.99 0.76
N ARG A 15 10.25 -10.76 1.62
CA ARG A 15 10.15 -10.40 3.04
C ARG A 15 11.44 -10.73 3.77
N ILE A 16 11.89 -9.81 4.62
CA ILE A 16 12.97 -10.09 5.56
C ILE A 16 12.51 -11.21 6.50
N PRO A 17 13.31 -12.27 6.70
CA PRO A 17 12.94 -13.37 7.57
C PRO A 17 12.63 -12.90 8.99
N ARG A 18 11.57 -13.45 9.61
CA ARG A 18 11.11 -13.06 10.94
C ARG A 18 12.20 -13.11 12.01
N LYS A 19 13.13 -14.08 11.91
CA LYS A 19 14.29 -14.23 12.81
C LYS A 19 15.25 -13.04 12.83
N HIS A 20 15.19 -12.18 11.81
CA HIS A 20 16.02 -10.97 11.70
C HIS A 20 15.23 -9.69 11.99
N VAL A 21 13.99 -9.79 12.47
CA VAL A 21 13.11 -8.64 12.71
C VAL A 21 12.67 -8.64 14.18
N PHE A 22 12.97 -7.56 14.88
CA PHE A 22 12.79 -7.39 16.31
C PHE A 22 11.82 -6.24 16.58
N TYR A 23 10.78 -6.52 17.37
CA TYR A 23 9.84 -5.51 17.87
C TYR A 23 9.95 -5.47 19.38
N TYR A 24 10.27 -4.31 19.94
CA TYR A 24 10.45 -4.14 21.38
C TYR A 24 10.11 -2.71 21.81
N ARG A 25 9.98 -2.48 23.11
CA ARG A 25 9.98 -1.12 23.67
C ARG A 25 11.37 -0.83 24.22
N SER A 26 11.85 0.39 24.02
CA SER A 26 13.19 0.77 24.45
C SER A 26 13.16 1.97 25.39
N ALA A 27 13.68 1.82 26.60
CA ALA A 27 13.85 2.93 27.54
C ALA A 27 14.72 4.06 26.95
N GLN A 28 15.73 3.72 26.14
CA GLN A 28 16.58 4.70 25.44
C GLN A 28 15.81 5.51 24.40
N HIS A 29 14.72 4.97 23.87
CA HIS A 29 13.81 5.65 22.95
C HIS A 29 12.52 6.08 23.66
N GLN A 30 12.63 6.56 24.91
CA GLN A 30 11.49 7.06 25.70
C GLN A 30 10.35 6.03 25.84
N ASN A 31 10.70 4.75 25.92
CA ASN A 31 9.79 3.62 25.98
C ASN A 31 8.87 3.45 24.74
N HIS A 32 9.23 4.08 23.61
CA HIS A 32 8.53 3.92 22.35
C HIS A 32 8.70 2.51 21.76
N HIS A 33 7.74 2.11 20.93
CA HIS A 33 7.85 0.89 20.13
C HIS A 33 8.91 1.06 19.05
N VAL A 34 9.88 0.14 19.01
CA VAL A 34 10.99 0.13 18.07
C VAL A 34 10.89 -1.11 17.19
N LEU A 35 11.01 -0.89 15.88
CA LEU A 35 11.22 -1.93 14.88
C LEU A 35 12.67 -1.89 14.45
N THR A 36 13.41 -2.95 14.74
CA THR A 36 14.78 -3.15 14.28
C THR A 36 14.83 -4.37 13.38
N PHE A 37 15.58 -4.31 12.29
CA PHE A 37 15.87 -5.50 11.49
C PHE A 37 17.34 -5.55 11.13
N ALA A 38 17.90 -6.76 11.11
CA ALA A 38 19.26 -7.01 10.66
C ALA A 38 19.23 -7.41 9.18
N PHE A 39 20.10 -6.81 8.39
CA PHE A 39 20.24 -7.11 6.97
C PHE A 39 21.72 -7.13 6.59
N ASN A 40 22.13 -8.11 5.80
CA ASN A 40 23.49 -8.21 5.27
C ASN A 40 23.50 -7.76 3.82
N PHE A 41 24.27 -6.72 3.51
CA PHE A 41 24.49 -6.24 2.16
C PHE A 41 25.50 -7.16 1.49
N ASP A 42 25.04 -7.99 0.56
CA ASP A 42 25.87 -9.01 -0.08
C ASP A 42 26.67 -8.50 -1.29
N ARG A 43 26.36 -7.30 -1.80
CA ARG A 43 27.01 -6.67 -2.95
C ARG A 43 27.16 -5.17 -2.73
N GLU A 44 28.36 -4.62 -2.87
CA GLU A 44 28.64 -3.20 -2.65
C GLU A 44 28.03 -2.31 -3.75
N ASP A 45 28.01 -2.78 -5.00
CA ASP A 45 27.48 -2.02 -6.15
C ASP A 45 25.95 -2.13 -6.32
N ASP A 46 25.27 -2.94 -5.49
CA ASP A 46 23.83 -3.10 -5.56
C ASP A 46 23.11 -1.98 -4.78
N VAL A 47 22.02 -1.46 -5.36
CA VAL A 47 21.11 -0.56 -4.66
C VAL A 47 20.00 -1.38 -4.01
N TYR A 48 19.90 -1.33 -2.69
CA TYR A 48 18.86 -2.02 -1.92
C TYR A 48 17.72 -1.06 -1.57
N GLN A 49 16.49 -1.53 -1.76
CA GLN A 49 15.28 -0.78 -1.42
C GLN A 49 14.49 -1.57 -0.38
N PHE A 50 14.04 -0.88 0.67
CA PHE A 50 13.21 -1.44 1.73
C PHE A 50 11.82 -0.83 1.72
N ALA A 51 10.80 -1.62 2.02
CA ALA A 51 9.42 -1.15 2.07
C ALA A 51 8.62 -1.84 3.19
N LEU A 52 7.61 -1.14 3.71
CA LEU A 52 6.69 -1.70 4.71
C LEU A 52 5.87 -2.87 4.14
N THR A 53 5.39 -2.69 2.92
CA THR A 53 4.60 -3.64 2.13
C THR A 53 4.84 -3.36 0.65
N TYR A 54 4.29 -4.18 -0.26
CA TYR A 54 4.60 -4.09 -1.68
C TYR A 54 4.24 -2.69 -2.20
N PRO A 55 5.20 -1.90 -2.72
CA PRO A 55 4.89 -0.57 -3.18
C PRO A 55 4.10 -0.64 -4.48
N TYR A 56 3.11 0.25 -4.57
CA TYR A 56 2.30 0.44 -5.77
C TYR A 56 2.22 1.94 -6.06
N SER A 57 3.06 2.39 -7.00
CA SER A 57 3.19 3.81 -7.35
C SER A 57 2.02 4.31 -8.20
N TYR A 58 1.84 5.63 -8.20
CA TYR A 58 0.88 6.29 -9.08
C TYR A 58 1.18 6.02 -10.56
N THR A 59 2.44 6.09 -10.97
CA THR A 59 2.87 5.84 -12.36
C THR A 59 2.62 4.42 -12.82
N ARG A 60 2.90 3.41 -11.97
CA ARG A 60 2.55 2.00 -12.23
C ARG A 60 1.04 1.87 -12.47
N TYR A 61 0.24 2.60 -11.68
CA TYR A 61 -1.21 2.58 -11.80
C TYR A 61 -1.69 3.19 -13.11
N GLN A 62 -1.18 4.36 -13.46
CA GLN A 62 -1.53 5.04 -14.72
C GLN A 62 -1.20 4.16 -15.93
N GLY A 63 0.00 3.57 -15.98
CA GLY A 63 0.38 2.66 -17.05
C GLY A 63 -0.47 1.38 -17.10
N HIS A 64 -0.93 0.86 -15.94
CA HIS A 64 -1.89 -0.25 -15.93
C HIS A 64 -3.24 0.14 -16.55
N LEU A 65 -3.75 1.32 -16.22
CA LEU A 65 -5.00 1.85 -16.79
C LEU A 65 -4.88 2.13 -18.29
N ASP A 66 -3.77 2.69 -18.75
CA ASP A 66 -3.50 2.93 -20.19
C ASP A 66 -3.54 1.60 -20.97
N ASN A 67 -2.91 0.56 -20.41
CA ASN A 67 -2.93 -0.78 -20.99
C ASN A 67 -4.34 -1.38 -21.05
N LEU A 68 -5.13 -1.23 -19.98
CA LEU A 68 -6.50 -1.73 -19.93
C LEU A 68 -7.40 -1.04 -20.95
N SER A 69 -7.38 0.30 -21.01
CA SER A 69 -8.23 1.06 -21.93
C SER A 69 -7.87 0.83 -23.40
N THR A 70 -6.59 0.62 -23.70
CA THR A 70 -6.15 0.38 -25.09
C THR A 70 -6.54 -1.02 -25.58
N LYS A 71 -6.54 -2.03 -24.71
CA LYS A 71 -6.74 -3.43 -25.09
C LYS A 71 -8.19 -3.91 -25.02
N CYS A 72 -9.06 -3.22 -24.27
CA CYS A 72 -10.39 -3.73 -23.95
C CYS A 72 -11.48 -2.69 -24.25
N SER A 73 -12.30 -2.95 -25.28
CA SER A 73 -13.43 -2.10 -25.64
C SER A 73 -14.52 -1.98 -24.57
N SER A 74 -14.60 -2.96 -23.66
CA SER A 74 -15.53 -2.94 -22.52
C SER A 74 -15.06 -2.06 -21.35
N VAL A 75 -13.97 -1.31 -21.51
CA VAL A 75 -13.39 -0.44 -20.49
C VAL A 75 -13.46 1.00 -20.97
N LYS A 76 -14.13 1.86 -20.21
CA LYS A 76 -14.12 3.31 -20.41
C LYS A 76 -13.37 3.96 -19.25
N ARG A 77 -12.33 4.73 -19.56
CA ARG A 77 -11.54 5.49 -18.59
C ARG A 77 -11.87 6.97 -18.72
N GLU A 78 -12.15 7.62 -17.60
CA GLU A 78 -12.48 9.05 -17.52
C GLU A 78 -11.76 9.67 -16.33
N THR A 79 -11.28 10.90 -16.44
CA THR A 79 -10.78 11.62 -15.27
C THR A 79 -11.98 12.18 -14.50
N LEU A 80 -12.20 11.68 -13.27
CA LEU A 80 -13.28 12.13 -12.41
C LEU A 80 -13.02 13.56 -11.90
N VAL A 81 -11.80 13.79 -11.41
CA VAL A 81 -11.36 15.08 -10.87
C VAL A 81 -9.84 15.13 -10.80
N SER A 82 -9.29 16.32 -10.62
CA SER A 82 -7.88 16.50 -10.26
C SER A 82 -7.73 16.65 -8.74
N SER A 83 -6.70 16.04 -8.17
CA SER A 83 -6.30 16.24 -6.78
C SER A 83 -5.82 17.67 -6.51
N VAL A 84 -5.47 17.98 -5.26
CA VAL A 84 -4.95 19.30 -4.86
C VAL A 84 -3.67 19.63 -5.63
N GLN A 85 -2.76 18.66 -5.81
CA GLN A 85 -1.56 18.83 -6.64
C GLN A 85 -1.79 18.48 -8.12
N LYS A 86 -3.04 18.56 -8.59
CA LYS A 86 -3.41 18.38 -10.00
C LYS A 86 -3.08 17.00 -10.58
N ARG A 87 -3.00 15.95 -9.77
CA ARG A 87 -2.93 14.57 -10.24
C ARG A 87 -4.32 14.06 -10.60
N LYS A 88 -4.43 13.32 -11.70
CA LYS A 88 -5.70 12.75 -12.16
C LYS A 88 -6.19 11.69 -11.19
N VAL A 89 -7.43 11.83 -10.74
CA VAL A 89 -8.21 10.76 -10.12
C VAL A 89 -9.10 10.19 -11.20
N GLU A 90 -8.81 8.95 -11.58
CA GLU A 90 -9.48 8.28 -12.69
C GLU A 90 -10.73 7.53 -12.20
N LEU A 91 -11.74 7.46 -13.05
CA LEU A 91 -12.90 6.59 -12.95
C LEU A 91 -12.84 5.60 -14.10
N VAL A 92 -12.82 4.31 -13.76
CA VAL A 92 -12.82 3.22 -14.72
C VAL A 92 -14.20 2.57 -14.71
N THR A 93 -14.85 2.56 -15.87
CA THR A 93 -16.13 1.87 -16.06
C THR A 93 -15.88 0.56 -16.80
N ILE A 94 -16.31 -0.56 -16.25
CA ILE A 94 -16.23 -1.88 -16.88
C ILE A 94 -17.63 -2.49 -16.96
N GLY A 95 -18.07 -2.83 -18.16
CA GLY A 95 -19.39 -3.41 -18.44
C GLY A 95 -19.73 -3.35 -19.92
N THR A 96 -20.72 -4.11 -20.36
CA THR A 96 -21.24 -4.02 -21.73
C THR A 96 -22.44 -3.07 -21.78
N ASN A 97 -22.59 -2.33 -22.87
CA ASN A 97 -23.75 -1.47 -23.08
C ASN A 97 -24.88 -2.24 -23.76
N ILE A 98 -25.48 -3.19 -23.04
CA ILE A 98 -26.65 -3.94 -23.51
C ILE A 98 -27.88 -3.25 -22.94
N GLU A 99 -28.65 -2.56 -23.78
CA GLU A 99 -29.80 -1.76 -23.37
C GLU A 99 -30.99 -2.60 -22.87
N GLU A 100 -31.11 -3.85 -23.35
CA GLU A 100 -32.27 -4.71 -23.11
C GLU A 100 -32.23 -5.52 -21.80
N ARG A 101 -31.24 -5.32 -20.92
CA ARG A 101 -31.07 -6.14 -19.71
C ARG A 101 -31.12 -5.32 -18.42
N PRO A 102 -31.76 -5.84 -17.35
CA PRO A 102 -31.70 -5.22 -16.03
C PRO A 102 -30.26 -5.28 -15.53
N ARG A 103 -29.69 -4.12 -15.22
CA ARG A 103 -28.29 -3.98 -14.80
C ARG A 103 -28.22 -3.34 -13.41
N ARG A 104 -27.15 -3.66 -12.68
CA ARG A 104 -26.81 -3.03 -11.40
C ARG A 104 -25.47 -2.32 -11.49
N VAL A 105 -25.29 -1.25 -10.73
CA VAL A 105 -23.99 -0.59 -10.60
C VAL A 105 -23.31 -1.03 -9.31
N VAL A 106 -22.04 -1.41 -9.42
CA VAL A 106 -21.14 -1.64 -8.28
C VAL A 106 -20.04 -0.59 -8.31
N VAL A 107 -19.89 0.16 -7.22
CA VAL A 107 -18.82 1.14 -7.09
C VAL A 107 -17.71 0.57 -6.23
N VAL A 108 -16.46 0.68 -6.68
CA VAL A 108 -15.28 0.24 -5.91
C VAL A 108 -14.35 1.42 -5.69
N LEU A 109 -14.07 1.74 -4.43
CA LEU A 109 -13.13 2.76 -4.00
C LEU A 109 -11.86 2.07 -3.49
N SER A 110 -10.69 2.64 -3.81
CA SER A 110 -9.42 2.09 -3.34
C SER A 110 -8.39 3.21 -3.07
N ARG A 111 -7.39 2.91 -2.23
CA ARG A 111 -6.30 3.82 -1.82
C ARG A 111 -6.78 5.19 -1.34
N VAL A 112 -7.78 5.21 -0.45
CA VAL A 112 -8.09 6.41 0.33
C VAL A 112 -6.96 6.74 1.31
N HIS A 113 -6.42 5.71 1.97
CA HIS A 113 -5.17 5.80 2.71
C HIS A 113 -3.99 5.44 1.78
N PRO A 114 -3.01 6.32 1.60
CA PRO A 114 -1.95 6.09 0.63
C PRO A 114 -1.02 4.92 0.91
N GLY A 115 -0.69 4.66 2.18
CA GLY A 115 0.21 3.58 2.59
C GLY A 115 -0.39 2.18 2.49
N GLU A 116 -1.69 2.09 2.20
CA GLU A 116 -2.41 0.83 2.07
C GLU A 116 -2.31 0.26 0.63
N SER A 117 -1.08 0.18 0.11
CA SER A 117 -0.83 -0.32 -1.25
C SER A 117 -1.38 -1.71 -1.58
N PRO A 118 -1.57 -2.68 -0.64
CA PRO A 118 -2.26 -3.93 -0.94
C PRO A 118 -3.65 -3.75 -1.58
N SER A 119 -4.37 -2.68 -1.22
CA SER A 119 -5.67 -2.37 -1.83
C SER A 119 -5.59 -2.12 -3.34
N SER A 120 -4.47 -1.56 -3.83
CA SER A 120 -4.24 -1.38 -5.28
C SER A 120 -4.05 -2.70 -6.01
N PHE A 121 -3.35 -3.67 -5.40
CA PHE A 121 -3.20 -5.00 -5.99
C PHE A 121 -4.54 -5.73 -6.05
N ILE A 122 -5.36 -5.63 -5.01
CA ILE A 122 -6.73 -6.18 -5.02
C ILE A 122 -7.55 -5.53 -6.14
N CYS A 123 -7.54 -4.20 -6.20
CA CYS A 123 -8.29 -3.44 -7.20
C CYS A 123 -7.86 -3.79 -8.63
N GLN A 124 -6.55 -3.88 -8.88
CA GLN A 124 -6.03 -4.33 -10.16
C GLN A 124 -6.45 -5.78 -10.48
N GLY A 125 -6.32 -6.71 -9.52
CA GLY A 125 -6.69 -8.11 -9.73
C GLY A 125 -8.18 -8.30 -10.03
N LEU A 126 -9.04 -7.46 -9.45
CA LEU A 126 -10.45 -7.37 -9.77
C LEU A 126 -10.65 -6.90 -11.23
N MET A 127 -10.04 -5.78 -11.62
CA MET A 127 -10.17 -5.25 -12.99
C MET A 127 -9.65 -6.24 -14.03
N ASP A 128 -8.45 -6.79 -13.82
CA ASP A 128 -7.82 -7.77 -14.72
C ASP A 128 -8.71 -9.00 -14.91
N PHE A 129 -9.43 -9.43 -13.88
CA PHE A 129 -10.41 -10.51 -13.99
C PHE A 129 -11.63 -10.11 -14.80
N LEU A 130 -12.23 -8.95 -14.49
CA LEU A 130 -13.46 -8.48 -15.14
C LEU A 130 -13.29 -8.25 -16.65
N VAL A 131 -12.10 -7.83 -17.10
CA VAL A 131 -11.82 -7.66 -18.52
C VAL A 131 -11.45 -8.96 -19.24
N SER A 132 -11.05 -9.99 -18.50
CA SER A 132 -10.58 -11.26 -19.05
C SER A 132 -11.65 -11.99 -19.88
N GLY A 133 -11.21 -13.00 -20.66
CA GLY A 133 -12.11 -13.90 -21.38
C GLY A 133 -12.78 -14.97 -20.50
N HIS A 134 -12.71 -14.87 -19.17
CA HIS A 134 -13.32 -15.85 -18.28
C HIS A 134 -14.86 -15.79 -18.37
N PRO A 135 -15.59 -16.92 -18.43
CA PRO A 135 -17.05 -16.90 -18.57
C PRO A 135 -17.77 -16.12 -17.46
N ILE A 136 -17.35 -16.29 -16.20
CA ILE A 136 -17.84 -15.45 -15.08
C ILE A 136 -17.68 -13.96 -15.36
N ALA A 137 -16.53 -13.52 -15.89
CA ALA A 137 -16.27 -12.12 -16.17
C ALA A 137 -17.14 -11.59 -17.32
N GLN A 138 -17.40 -12.42 -18.34
CA GLN A 138 -18.33 -12.08 -19.42
C GLN A 138 -19.75 -11.88 -18.88
N VAL A 139 -20.26 -12.85 -18.11
CA VAL A 139 -21.59 -12.75 -17.50
C VAL A 139 -21.67 -11.53 -16.58
N LEU A 140 -20.68 -11.30 -15.72
CA LEU A 140 -20.67 -10.13 -14.85
C LEU A 140 -20.73 -8.82 -15.64
N ARG A 141 -20.00 -8.69 -16.75
CA ARG A 141 -20.05 -7.48 -17.58
C ARG A 141 -21.42 -7.23 -18.22
N ASP A 142 -22.20 -8.29 -18.45
CA ASP A 142 -23.54 -8.19 -19.07
C ASP A 142 -24.63 -7.75 -18.09
N TYR A 143 -24.48 -8.08 -16.80
CA TYR A 143 -25.48 -7.78 -15.76
C TYR A 143 -25.05 -6.68 -14.78
N VAL A 144 -23.75 -6.39 -14.70
CA VAL A 144 -23.18 -5.47 -13.70
C VAL A 144 -22.25 -4.48 -14.36
N VAL A 145 -22.48 -3.20 -14.08
CA VAL A 145 -21.60 -2.11 -14.46
C VAL A 145 -20.71 -1.76 -13.27
N PHE A 146 -19.41 -1.96 -13.42
CA PHE A 146 -18.43 -1.62 -12.39
C PHE A 146 -17.93 -0.20 -12.60
N LYS A 147 -18.04 0.64 -11.56
CA LYS A 147 -17.50 2.00 -11.50
C LYS A 147 -16.37 2.02 -10.46
N ILE A 148 -15.13 1.99 -10.93
CA ILE A 148 -13.97 1.79 -10.08
C ILE A 148 -13.16 3.09 -10.00
N ILE A 149 -12.98 3.60 -8.79
CA ILE A 149 -12.04 4.68 -8.47
C ILE A 149 -10.83 4.04 -7.80
N PRO A 150 -9.78 3.74 -8.57
CA PRO A 150 -8.70 2.91 -8.10
C PRO A 150 -7.73 3.60 -7.13
N MET A 151 -7.68 4.93 -7.16
CA MET A 151 -6.79 5.70 -6.31
C MET A 151 -7.42 7.03 -5.92
N LEU A 152 -8.01 7.06 -4.72
CA LEU A 152 -8.72 8.23 -4.20
C LEU A 152 -7.78 9.33 -3.67
N ASN A 153 -6.55 8.97 -3.28
CA ASN A 153 -5.56 9.89 -2.71
C ASN A 153 -4.20 9.84 -3.44
N PRO A 154 -4.12 10.22 -4.73
CA PRO A 154 -2.88 10.13 -5.50
C PRO A 154 -1.76 11.03 -4.97
N ASP A 155 -2.09 12.17 -4.34
CA ASP A 155 -1.09 13.07 -3.76
C ASP A 155 -0.37 12.43 -2.58
N GLY A 156 -1.12 11.85 -1.64
CA GLY A 156 -0.52 11.14 -0.52
C GLY A 156 0.28 9.91 -0.98
N VAL A 157 -0.11 9.26 -2.09
CA VAL A 157 0.66 8.14 -2.66
C VAL A 157 1.99 8.61 -3.18
N PHE A 158 2.00 9.71 -3.94
CA PHE A 158 3.22 10.28 -4.49
C PHE A 158 4.19 10.73 -3.40
N LEU A 159 3.68 11.32 -2.32
CA LEU A 159 4.49 11.81 -1.19
C LEU A 159 4.99 10.69 -0.26
N GLY A 160 4.51 9.46 -0.41
CA GLY A 160 4.86 8.37 0.50
C GLY A 160 4.20 8.47 1.88
N ASN A 161 3.08 9.19 1.98
CA ASN A 161 2.31 9.25 3.23
C ASN A 161 1.74 7.88 3.57
N TYR A 162 1.47 7.64 4.86
CA TYR A 162 0.74 6.44 5.27
C TYR A 162 -0.77 6.65 5.21
N ARG A 163 -1.28 7.68 5.88
CA ARG A 163 -2.72 7.85 6.14
C ARG A 163 -3.33 9.11 5.53
N SER A 164 -2.54 10.18 5.43
CA SER A 164 -3.00 11.53 5.15
C SER A 164 -2.86 11.95 3.69
N THR A 165 -3.66 12.93 3.27
CA THR A 165 -3.43 13.75 2.06
C THR A 165 -2.21 14.65 2.21
N LEU A 166 -1.90 15.43 1.16
CA LEU A 166 -0.94 16.54 1.21
C LEU A 166 -1.18 17.47 2.42
N MET A 167 -2.44 17.75 2.74
CA MET A 167 -2.82 18.69 3.79
C MET A 167 -2.87 18.05 5.19
N GLY A 168 -2.35 16.83 5.36
CA GLY A 168 -2.37 16.13 6.65
C GLY A 168 -3.72 15.53 7.04
N VAL A 169 -4.71 15.51 6.15
CA VAL A 169 -6.07 15.05 6.46
C VAL A 169 -6.26 13.57 6.14
N ASP A 170 -6.91 12.84 7.05
CA ASP A 170 -7.42 11.49 6.79
C ASP A 170 -8.76 11.59 6.03
N LEU A 171 -8.74 11.29 4.72
CA LEU A 171 -9.93 11.32 3.87
C LEU A 171 -11.05 10.41 4.39
N ASN A 172 -10.71 9.26 4.99
CA ASN A 172 -11.71 8.33 5.53
C ASN A 172 -12.20 8.73 6.94
N ARG A 173 -11.99 10.00 7.33
CA ARG A 173 -12.59 10.67 8.50
C ARG A 173 -13.26 12.00 8.13
N ALA A 174 -13.35 12.29 6.84
CA ALA A 174 -13.80 13.57 6.29
C ALA A 174 -15.08 13.48 5.45
N TRP A 175 -15.64 12.27 5.23
CA TRP A 175 -16.82 12.09 4.38
C TRP A 175 -18.05 12.90 4.85
N ASN A 176 -18.22 13.08 6.16
CA ASN A 176 -19.31 13.88 6.74
C ASN A 176 -19.04 15.38 6.80
N ARG A 177 -17.88 15.84 6.31
CA ARG A 177 -17.41 17.24 6.37
C ARG A 177 -16.53 17.56 5.16
N ILE A 178 -17.07 17.24 3.98
CA ILE A 178 -16.40 17.45 2.70
C ILE A 178 -16.30 18.96 2.43
N SER A 179 -15.18 19.37 1.85
CA SER A 179 -14.91 20.72 1.38
C SER A 179 -14.33 20.58 -0.01
N ASP A 180 -14.86 21.31 -1.00
CA ASP A 180 -14.43 21.16 -2.39
C ASP A 180 -12.96 21.54 -2.60
N TRP A 181 -12.44 22.45 -1.77
CA TRP A 181 -11.06 22.92 -1.83
C TRP A 181 -10.06 21.94 -1.20
N ILE A 182 -10.41 21.37 -0.05
CA ILE A 182 -9.51 20.47 0.70
C ILE A 182 -9.67 19.01 0.25
N HIS A 183 -10.89 18.65 -0.15
CA HIS A 183 -11.31 17.28 -0.47
C HIS A 183 -11.94 17.19 -1.87
N PRO A 184 -11.31 17.70 -2.95
CA PRO A 184 -11.89 17.66 -4.29
C PRO A 184 -12.20 16.21 -4.74
N THR A 185 -11.39 15.24 -4.30
CA THR A 185 -11.57 13.81 -4.59
C THR A 185 -12.81 13.23 -3.92
N LEU A 186 -13.10 13.60 -2.67
CA LEU A 186 -14.31 13.16 -1.98
C LEU A 186 -15.56 13.83 -2.53
N SER A 187 -15.47 15.14 -2.83
CA SER A 187 -16.58 15.90 -3.40
C SER A 187 -17.04 15.30 -4.73
N ALA A 188 -16.12 15.12 -5.68
CA ALA A 188 -16.45 14.51 -6.97
C ALA A 188 -16.97 13.07 -6.84
N THR A 189 -16.41 12.28 -5.91
CA THR A 189 -16.88 10.92 -5.67
C THR A 189 -18.28 10.89 -5.07
N LYS A 190 -18.58 11.80 -4.13
CA LYS A 190 -19.93 11.95 -3.56
C LYS A 190 -20.94 12.31 -4.64
N THR A 191 -20.64 13.30 -5.47
CA THR A 191 -21.52 13.71 -6.58
C THR A 191 -21.76 12.57 -7.56
N LEU A 192 -20.71 11.79 -7.90
CA LEU A 192 -20.85 10.59 -8.72
C LEU A 192 -21.81 9.59 -8.07
N LEU A 193 -21.61 9.26 -6.79
CA LEU A 193 -22.45 8.29 -6.07
C LEU A 193 -23.92 8.73 -6.00
N GLU A 194 -24.18 10.00 -5.67
CA GLU A 194 -25.54 10.56 -5.65
C GLU A 194 -26.19 10.53 -7.04
N SER A 195 -25.42 10.79 -8.11
CA SER A 195 -25.92 10.71 -9.48
C SER A 195 -26.29 9.27 -9.90
N LEU A 196 -25.51 8.29 -9.45
CA LEU A 196 -25.75 6.87 -9.71
C LEU A 196 -26.96 6.35 -8.91
N ASP A 197 -27.12 6.79 -7.67
CA ASP A 197 -28.25 6.41 -6.80
C ASP A 197 -29.58 6.97 -7.31
N LYS A 198 -29.56 8.20 -7.85
CA LYS A 198 -30.75 8.83 -8.47
C LYS A 198 -31.16 8.15 -9.79
N ASN A 199 -30.28 7.39 -10.43
CA ASN A 199 -30.57 6.75 -11.70
C ASN A 199 -31.35 5.45 -11.48
N THR A 200 -32.67 5.50 -11.69
CA THR A 200 -33.57 4.35 -11.51
C THR A 200 -33.43 3.28 -12.59
N ASN A 201 -32.87 3.60 -13.76
CA ASN A 201 -32.72 2.65 -14.87
C ASN A 201 -31.64 1.60 -14.60
N ILE A 202 -30.55 2.02 -13.94
CA ILE A 202 -29.43 1.14 -13.57
C ILE A 202 -29.08 1.44 -12.11
N PRO A 203 -29.85 0.90 -11.16
CA PRO A 203 -29.71 1.26 -9.76
C PRO A 203 -28.35 0.87 -9.19
N LEU A 204 -27.83 1.75 -8.34
CA LEU A 204 -26.65 1.50 -7.52
C LEU A 204 -26.97 0.41 -6.49
N ASP A 205 -26.13 -0.61 -6.41
CA ASP A 205 -26.39 -1.77 -5.56
C ASP A 205 -25.42 -1.85 -4.38
N CYS A 206 -24.13 -1.62 -4.62
CA CYS A 206 -23.17 -1.54 -3.54
C CYS A 206 -21.98 -0.62 -3.81
N VAL A 207 -21.40 -0.14 -2.70
CA VAL A 207 -20.13 0.61 -2.64
C VAL A 207 -19.13 -0.19 -1.80
N LEU A 208 -18.01 -0.56 -2.40
CA LEU A 208 -16.94 -1.33 -1.78
C LEU A 208 -15.72 -0.43 -1.57
N ASP A 209 -15.33 -0.20 -0.32
CA ASP A 209 -14.15 0.58 0.04
C ASP A 209 -13.00 -0.36 0.44
N LEU A 210 -11.98 -0.47 -0.43
CA LEU A 210 -10.86 -1.40 -0.27
C LEU A 210 -9.72 -0.77 0.57
N HIS A 211 -9.37 -1.44 1.67
CA HIS A 211 -8.34 -1.01 2.64
C HIS A 211 -7.35 -2.13 2.92
N ALA A 212 -6.26 -1.76 3.59
CA ALA A 212 -5.31 -2.72 4.14
C ALA A 212 -5.04 -2.44 5.63
N HIS A 213 -4.89 -3.51 6.40
CA HIS A 213 -4.75 -3.46 7.85
C HIS A 213 -3.35 -3.91 8.29
N THR A 214 -2.72 -3.15 9.18
CA THR A 214 -1.35 -3.44 9.65
C THR A 214 -1.29 -4.55 10.70
N ASN A 215 -2.30 -4.61 11.58
CA ASN A 215 -2.28 -5.48 12.76
C ASN A 215 -3.06 -6.78 12.54
N ALA A 216 -4.33 -6.68 12.14
CA ALA A 216 -5.17 -7.82 11.83
C ALA A 216 -4.64 -8.66 10.65
N THR A 217 -4.82 -9.97 10.75
CA THR A 217 -4.47 -10.97 9.74
C THR A 217 -5.68 -11.32 8.88
N GLY A 218 -5.43 -11.89 7.69
CA GLY A 218 -6.50 -12.34 6.80
C GLY A 218 -7.22 -11.23 6.04
N LEU A 219 -8.29 -11.64 5.35
CA LEU A 219 -9.27 -10.83 4.65
C LEU A 219 -10.54 -10.77 5.51
N PHE A 220 -11.13 -9.60 5.69
CA PHE A 220 -12.34 -9.44 6.50
C PHE A 220 -13.11 -8.20 6.08
N VAL A 221 -14.36 -8.09 6.54
CA VAL A 221 -15.26 -6.99 6.17
C VAL A 221 -15.72 -6.23 7.40
N TYR A 222 -15.74 -4.90 7.29
CA TYR A 222 -16.50 -4.05 8.19
C TYR A 222 -17.81 -3.66 7.48
N GLY A 223 -18.93 -4.10 8.05
CA GLY A 223 -20.28 -3.79 7.60
C GLY A 223 -21.03 -2.95 8.64
N ASN A 224 -22.19 -2.42 8.30
CA ASN A 224 -23.06 -1.68 9.23
C ASN A 224 -24.03 -2.64 9.93
N THR A 225 -24.45 -2.27 11.13
CA THR A 225 -25.66 -2.85 11.74
C THR A 225 -26.87 -2.03 11.27
N TYR A 226 -28.03 -2.67 11.14
CA TYR A 226 -29.29 -2.02 10.76
C TYR A 226 -30.40 -2.49 11.70
N ASP A 227 -31.33 -1.60 12.00
CA ASP A 227 -32.52 -1.95 12.78
C ASP A 227 -33.54 -2.72 11.92
N ASP A 228 -33.61 -2.39 10.62
CA ASP A 228 -34.38 -3.14 9.64
C ASP A 228 -33.75 -4.52 9.37
N VAL A 229 -34.51 -5.56 9.70
CA VAL A 229 -34.07 -6.97 9.63
C VAL A 229 -33.76 -7.37 8.18
N TYR A 230 -34.59 -6.98 7.21
CA TYR A 230 -34.40 -7.35 5.81
C TYR A 230 -33.17 -6.68 5.19
N ARG A 231 -32.88 -5.43 5.57
CA ARG A 231 -31.67 -4.71 5.20
C ARG A 231 -30.45 -5.38 5.83
N TYR A 232 -30.52 -5.74 7.11
CA TYR A 232 -29.43 -6.45 7.78
C TYR A 232 -29.15 -7.82 7.13
N GLU A 233 -30.18 -8.62 6.86
CA GLU A 233 -30.05 -9.92 6.21
C GLU A 233 -29.41 -9.83 4.83
N ARG A 234 -29.84 -8.85 4.01
CA ARG A 234 -29.18 -8.57 2.71
C ARG A 234 -27.74 -8.12 2.89
N HIS A 235 -27.45 -7.32 3.92
CA HIS A 235 -26.12 -6.78 4.17
C HIS A 235 -25.09 -7.85 4.54
N ILE A 236 -25.49 -8.90 5.26
CA ILE A 236 -24.56 -9.96 5.68
C ILE A 236 -24.27 -11.01 4.60
N VAL A 237 -24.97 -10.99 3.46
CA VAL A 237 -24.77 -11.99 2.38
C VAL A 237 -23.37 -11.90 1.78
N LEU A 238 -22.91 -10.71 1.38
CA LEU A 238 -21.61 -10.55 0.72
C LEU A 238 -20.44 -11.02 1.62
N PRO A 239 -20.34 -10.62 2.90
CA PRO A 239 -19.31 -11.14 3.80
C PRO A 239 -19.39 -12.65 4.01
N LYS A 240 -20.60 -13.24 4.09
CA LYS A 240 -20.77 -14.70 4.21
C LYS A 240 -20.27 -15.44 2.97
N LEU A 241 -20.55 -14.94 1.77
CA LEU A 241 -20.03 -15.51 0.53
C LEU A 241 -18.50 -15.35 0.45
N LEU A 242 -17.95 -14.19 0.83
CA LEU A 242 -16.49 -14.03 0.94
C LEU A 242 -15.87 -15.07 1.88
N ALA A 243 -16.49 -15.35 3.03
CA ALA A 243 -16.02 -16.35 3.98
C ALA A 243 -16.02 -17.79 3.44
N GLN A 244 -16.87 -18.09 2.46
CA GLN A 244 -16.97 -19.40 1.81
C GLN A 244 -15.94 -19.55 0.68
N HIS A 245 -15.67 -18.48 -0.06
CA HIS A 245 -14.86 -18.53 -1.29
C HIS A 245 -13.41 -18.08 -1.11
N ALA A 246 -13.10 -17.35 -0.04
CA ALA A 246 -11.75 -16.86 0.22
C ALA A 246 -11.09 -17.70 1.34
N GLU A 247 -10.04 -18.45 0.98
CA GLU A 247 -9.28 -19.27 1.93
C GLU A 247 -8.55 -18.46 3.02
N ASP A 248 -8.37 -17.17 2.77
CA ASP A 248 -7.70 -16.19 3.60
C ASP A 248 -8.68 -15.35 4.43
N TYR A 249 -9.98 -15.67 4.39
CA TYR A 249 -11.00 -14.97 5.16
C TYR A 249 -10.89 -15.25 6.66
N GLU A 250 -10.87 -14.18 7.46
CA GLU A 250 -10.81 -14.23 8.92
C GLU A 250 -12.12 -13.70 9.52
N SER A 251 -12.99 -14.62 9.91
CA SER A 251 -14.29 -14.27 10.49
C SER A 251 -14.16 -13.53 11.82
N GLY A 252 -13.13 -13.81 12.61
CA GLY A 252 -12.93 -13.15 13.91
C GLY A 252 -12.67 -11.65 13.81
N ASN A 253 -12.19 -11.18 12.65
CA ASN A 253 -11.95 -9.75 12.39
C ASN A 253 -13.16 -9.06 11.71
N THR A 254 -14.15 -9.81 11.24
CA THR A 254 -15.35 -9.24 10.60
C THR A 254 -16.24 -8.62 11.66
N MET A 255 -16.71 -7.39 11.43
CA MET A 255 -17.59 -6.71 12.38
C MET A 255 -18.72 -5.94 11.70
N TYR A 256 -19.83 -5.86 12.41
CA TYR A 256 -20.98 -5.03 12.08
C TYR A 256 -21.22 -4.07 13.23
N ASN A 257 -21.12 -2.78 12.99
CA ASN A 257 -21.32 -1.78 14.04
C ASN A 257 -21.87 -0.46 13.52
N GLN A 258 -22.34 0.33 14.48
CA GLN A 258 -22.76 1.71 14.27
C GLN A 258 -21.93 2.73 15.09
N ASP A 259 -20.62 2.52 15.22
CA ASP A 259 -19.75 3.40 16.01
C ASP A 259 -19.83 4.88 15.56
N PRO A 260 -20.24 5.82 16.45
CA PRO A 260 -20.28 7.25 16.17
C PRO A 260 -18.92 7.83 15.76
N HIS A 261 -17.82 7.32 16.31
CA HIS A 261 -16.46 7.78 15.96
C HIS A 261 -16.06 7.39 14.52
N LYS A 262 -16.84 6.52 13.87
CA LYS A 262 -16.65 6.13 12.46
C LYS A 262 -17.61 6.84 11.52
N MET A 263 -18.46 7.77 11.97
CA MET A 263 -19.44 8.44 11.11
C MET A 263 -18.83 9.13 9.88
N GLY A 264 -17.57 9.58 9.97
CA GLY A 264 -16.84 10.19 8.85
C GLY A 264 -16.15 9.21 7.90
N THR A 265 -16.37 7.90 8.04
CA THR A 265 -15.88 6.88 7.11
C THR A 265 -16.83 6.71 5.92
N ALA A 266 -16.31 6.25 4.77
CA ALA A 266 -17.11 5.98 3.57
C ALA A 266 -18.29 5.06 3.89
N ARG A 267 -18.02 3.90 4.50
CA ARG A 267 -19.03 2.90 4.91
C ARG A 267 -20.19 3.50 5.71
N ARG A 268 -19.90 4.39 6.67
CA ARG A 268 -20.91 4.95 7.58
C ARG A 268 -21.64 6.13 6.96
N TYR A 269 -20.89 7.06 6.36
CA TYR A 269 -21.48 8.27 5.79
C TYR A 269 -22.30 7.95 4.54
N LEU A 270 -21.77 7.17 3.60
CA LEU A 270 -22.46 6.85 2.35
C LEU A 270 -23.77 6.09 2.61
N CYS A 271 -23.75 5.20 3.60
CA CYS A 271 -24.93 4.48 4.04
C CYS A 271 -26.06 5.39 4.59
N SER A 272 -25.73 6.62 5.02
CA SER A 272 -26.70 7.60 5.53
C SER A 272 -27.25 8.55 4.46
N ILE A 273 -26.59 8.67 3.31
CA ILE A 273 -26.99 9.58 2.23
C ILE A 273 -27.52 8.86 0.99
N LEU A 274 -27.13 7.61 0.78
CA LEU A 274 -27.59 6.79 -0.34
C LEU A 274 -28.85 6.02 0.06
N SER A 275 -29.60 5.59 -0.94
CA SER A 275 -30.83 4.82 -0.77
C SER A 275 -30.62 3.54 0.06
N GLU A 276 -31.65 3.11 0.78
CA GLU A 276 -31.54 2.01 1.77
C GLU A 276 -31.13 0.65 1.18
N HIS A 277 -31.38 0.46 -0.10
CA HIS A 277 -31.00 -0.75 -0.83
C HIS A 277 -29.50 -0.79 -1.18
N VAL A 278 -28.79 0.35 -1.10
CA VAL A 278 -27.35 0.42 -1.37
C VAL A 278 -26.56 -0.11 -0.18
N ASN A 279 -25.82 -1.18 -0.41
CA ASN A 279 -24.93 -1.74 0.60
C ASN A 279 -23.55 -1.06 0.56
N CYS A 280 -23.06 -0.61 1.71
CA CYS A 280 -21.73 0.00 1.82
C CYS A 280 -20.82 -0.86 2.72
N TYR A 281 -19.66 -1.28 2.21
CA TYR A 281 -18.71 -2.12 2.94
C TYR A 281 -17.32 -1.51 2.94
N THR A 282 -16.57 -1.75 4.02
CA THR A 282 -15.11 -1.63 4.00
C THR A 282 -14.50 -3.02 3.97
N ILE A 283 -13.79 -3.36 2.89
CA ILE A 283 -13.09 -4.64 2.76
C ILE A 283 -11.63 -4.42 3.18
N GLN A 284 -11.17 -5.20 4.15
CA GLN A 284 -9.84 -5.07 4.74
C GLN A 284 -9.01 -6.31 4.43
N VAL A 285 -7.76 -6.11 4.03
CA VAL A 285 -6.77 -7.19 3.89
C VAL A 285 -5.56 -6.93 4.77
N SER A 286 -4.99 -7.96 5.37
CA SER A 286 -3.72 -7.83 6.10
C SER A 286 -2.58 -7.37 5.19
N MET A 287 -1.77 -6.43 5.66
CA MET A 287 -0.50 -6.06 5.03
C MET A 287 0.58 -7.14 5.16
N TYR A 288 0.38 -8.12 6.05
CA TYR A 288 1.38 -9.14 6.33
C TYR A 288 0.97 -10.51 5.82
N GLY A 289 -0.06 -11.13 6.41
CA GLY A 289 -0.37 -12.53 6.16
C GLY A 289 -1.73 -12.97 6.64
N TYR A 290 -2.05 -14.23 6.38
CA TYR A 290 -3.29 -14.89 6.74
C TYR A 290 -3.04 -16.31 7.26
N CYS A 291 -3.95 -16.81 8.06
CA CYS A 291 -3.95 -18.21 8.49
C CYS A 291 -4.82 -18.99 7.50
N ARG A 292 -4.28 -20.08 6.94
CA ARG A 292 -5.04 -20.95 6.04
C ARG A 292 -5.65 -22.09 6.85
N ARG A 293 -6.92 -22.41 6.62
CA ARG A 293 -7.58 -23.55 7.28
C ARG A 293 -6.79 -24.84 7.03
N GLY A 294 -6.39 -25.51 8.11
CA GLY A 294 -5.64 -26.77 8.05
C GLY A 294 -4.14 -26.65 7.78
N ALA A 295 -3.59 -25.44 7.62
CA ALA A 295 -2.14 -25.24 7.53
C ALA A 295 -1.59 -24.64 8.84
N PRO A 296 -0.49 -25.16 9.39
CA PRO A 296 0.12 -24.57 10.57
C PRO A 296 0.81 -23.25 10.22
N GLY A 297 0.48 -22.20 10.97
CA GLY A 297 1.19 -20.92 10.93
C GLY A 297 0.62 -19.87 9.98
N LEU A 298 1.27 -18.70 10.02
CA LEU A 298 0.86 -17.49 9.32
C LEU A 298 1.56 -17.39 7.97
N LEU A 299 0.80 -17.48 6.88
CA LEU A 299 1.30 -17.38 5.51
C LEU A 299 1.39 -15.91 5.09
N PRO A 300 2.58 -15.42 4.68
CA PRO A 300 2.69 -14.04 4.21
C PRO A 300 1.99 -13.85 2.86
N TYR A 301 1.28 -12.74 2.72
CA TYR A 301 0.75 -12.32 1.42
C TYR A 301 1.90 -12.00 0.45
N THR A 302 1.69 -12.39 -0.80
CA THR A 302 2.48 -11.99 -1.97
C THR A 302 1.67 -11.03 -2.85
N GLU A 303 2.31 -10.38 -3.85
CA GLU A 303 1.57 -9.60 -4.87
C GLU A 303 0.45 -10.45 -5.51
N GLU A 304 0.76 -11.70 -5.87
CA GLU A 304 -0.21 -12.63 -6.47
C GLU A 304 -1.35 -13.02 -5.52
N SER A 305 -1.04 -13.14 -4.23
CA SER A 305 -2.06 -13.37 -3.20
C SER A 305 -3.06 -12.21 -3.12
N TYR A 306 -2.59 -10.96 -3.25
CA TYR A 306 -3.49 -9.80 -3.30
C TYR A 306 -4.29 -9.73 -4.60
N TYR A 307 -3.68 -10.03 -5.75
CA TYR A 307 -4.42 -10.15 -7.01
C TYR A 307 -5.51 -11.22 -6.94
N ARG A 308 -5.22 -12.35 -6.26
CA ARG A 308 -6.20 -13.41 -6.00
C ARG A 308 -7.40 -12.94 -5.20
N VAL A 309 -7.22 -12.09 -4.19
CA VAL A 309 -8.34 -11.53 -3.43
C VAL A 309 -9.27 -10.73 -4.36
N GLY A 310 -8.72 -9.94 -5.27
CA GLY A 310 -9.52 -9.23 -6.29
C GLY A 310 -10.33 -10.16 -7.20
N ARG A 311 -9.71 -11.26 -7.66
CA ARG A 311 -10.40 -12.30 -8.45
C ARG A 311 -11.50 -13.01 -7.66
N ASN A 312 -11.26 -13.29 -6.38
CA ASN A 312 -12.25 -13.91 -5.50
C ASN A 312 -13.45 -12.98 -5.27
N LEU A 313 -13.22 -11.67 -5.13
CA LEU A 313 -14.29 -10.69 -5.01
C LEU A 313 -15.23 -10.71 -6.23
N ALA A 314 -14.69 -10.80 -7.45
CA ALA A 314 -15.52 -10.95 -8.65
C ALA A 314 -16.37 -12.23 -8.64
N ARG A 315 -15.78 -13.36 -8.23
CA ARG A 315 -16.50 -14.64 -8.12
C ARG A 315 -17.62 -14.56 -7.09
N VAL A 316 -17.36 -13.93 -5.95
CA VAL A 316 -18.38 -13.71 -4.92
C VAL A 316 -19.50 -12.82 -5.44
N LEU A 317 -19.20 -11.76 -6.20
CA LEU A 317 -20.24 -10.93 -6.81
C LEU A 317 -21.10 -11.71 -7.81
N MET A 318 -20.52 -12.64 -8.57
CA MET A 318 -21.28 -13.52 -9.46
C MET A 318 -22.30 -14.36 -8.68
N GLU A 319 -21.90 -14.94 -7.56
CA GLU A 319 -22.79 -15.73 -6.71
C GLU A 319 -23.82 -14.88 -5.97
N TYR A 320 -23.40 -13.71 -5.48
CA TYR A 320 -24.28 -12.72 -4.88
C TYR A 320 -25.42 -12.38 -5.83
N TYR A 321 -25.11 -12.02 -7.08
CA TYR A 321 -26.11 -11.62 -8.06
C TYR A 321 -26.96 -12.77 -8.61
N LYS A 322 -26.49 -14.01 -8.53
CA LYS A 322 -27.36 -15.18 -8.74
C LYS A 322 -28.34 -15.37 -7.59
N LEU A 323 -27.86 -15.27 -6.35
CA LEU A 323 -28.67 -15.47 -5.16
C LEU A 323 -29.74 -14.38 -5.02
N THR A 324 -29.44 -13.14 -5.43
CA THR A 324 -30.42 -12.05 -5.47
C THR A 324 -31.30 -12.06 -6.72
N GLY A 325 -31.14 -13.03 -7.63
CA GLY A 325 -31.99 -13.20 -8.82
C GLY A 325 -31.72 -12.24 -9.98
N LEU A 326 -30.63 -11.46 -9.95
CA LEU A 326 -30.24 -10.59 -11.08
C LEU A 326 -29.67 -11.41 -12.24
N ILE A 327 -28.81 -12.38 -11.91
CA ILE A 327 -28.18 -13.28 -12.88
C ILE A 327 -28.94 -14.62 -12.84
N PRO A 328 -29.49 -15.09 -13.98
CA PRO A 328 -30.21 -16.35 -14.04
C PRO A 328 -29.36 -17.56 -13.62
N SER A 329 -29.99 -18.52 -12.96
CA SER A 329 -29.40 -19.83 -12.68
C SER A 329 -29.21 -20.64 -13.96
N GLY A 330 -28.03 -21.27 -14.14
CA GLY A 330 -27.70 -22.10 -15.31
C GLY A 330 -26.74 -21.49 -16.33
N LEU A 331 -26.35 -20.22 -16.16
CA LEU A 331 -25.20 -19.64 -16.88
C LEU A 331 -23.88 -20.30 -16.42
N PRO A 332 -22.82 -20.35 -17.26
CA PRO A 332 -21.63 -21.13 -16.95
C PRO A 332 -20.87 -20.63 -15.70
N ASP A 333 -20.88 -21.45 -14.64
CA ASP A 333 -20.16 -21.24 -13.37
C ASP A 333 -18.67 -21.51 -13.49
N GLN A 334 -18.28 -22.32 -14.48
CA GLN A 334 -16.90 -22.69 -14.75
C GLN A 334 -16.59 -22.59 -16.25
N PRO A 335 -15.31 -22.34 -16.63
CA PRO A 335 -14.88 -22.58 -17.99
C PRO A 335 -15.20 -24.03 -18.35
N SER A 336 -16.01 -24.22 -19.38
CA SER A 336 -16.32 -25.54 -19.91
C SER A 336 -15.03 -26.29 -20.22
N ASN A 337 -14.73 -27.33 -19.43
CA ASN A 337 -13.70 -28.32 -19.79
C ASN A 337 -14.11 -29.17 -21.00
N LYS A 338 -15.33 -29.01 -21.53
CA LYS A 338 -15.65 -29.52 -22.86
C LYS A 338 -14.88 -28.65 -23.86
N ARG A 339 -13.64 -29.05 -24.14
CA ARG A 339 -13.15 -29.06 -25.52
C ARG A 339 -14.21 -29.82 -26.30
N GLY A 340 -15.17 -29.10 -26.88
CA GLY A 340 -15.99 -29.66 -27.93
C GLY A 340 -15.02 -30.21 -28.94
N ARG A 341 -14.92 -31.55 -29.03
CA ARG A 341 -14.36 -32.22 -30.19
C ARG A 341 -15.28 -31.82 -31.34
N GLN A 342 -15.05 -30.65 -31.92
CA GLN A 342 -15.48 -30.39 -33.27
C GLN A 342 -14.63 -31.34 -34.11
N SER A 343 -15.21 -32.50 -34.40
CA SER A 343 -14.77 -33.36 -35.48
C SER A 343 -14.98 -32.59 -36.78
N ARG A 344 -14.09 -31.65 -37.09
CA ARG A 344 -13.88 -31.21 -38.46
C ARG A 344 -13.26 -32.40 -39.18
N GLN A 345 -13.97 -32.99 -40.13
CA GLN A 345 -13.34 -33.84 -41.14
C GLN A 345 -12.23 -33.01 -41.79
N ARG A 346 -10.99 -33.28 -41.40
CA ARG A 346 -9.82 -32.70 -42.06
C ARG A 346 -9.66 -33.43 -43.38
N HIS A 347 -10.06 -32.79 -44.47
CA HIS A 347 -9.52 -33.15 -45.77
C HIS A 347 -8.01 -32.85 -45.73
N ARG A 348 -7.20 -33.91 -45.64
CA ARG A 348 -5.74 -33.79 -45.71
C ARG A 348 -5.40 -33.44 -47.16
N GLN A 349 -4.97 -32.20 -47.40
CA GLN A 349 -4.18 -31.95 -48.60
C GLN A 349 -2.80 -32.60 -48.44
N PRO A 350 -2.22 -33.16 -49.53
CA PRO A 350 -0.87 -33.69 -49.53
C PRO A 350 0.11 -32.60 -49.07
N ARG A 351 0.98 -32.93 -48.12
CA ARG A 351 2.05 -32.02 -47.68
C ARG A 351 3.29 -32.31 -48.51
N ASP A 352 3.84 -31.28 -49.14
CA ASP A 352 5.20 -31.34 -49.65
C ASP A 352 6.19 -31.60 -48.50
N PRO A 353 7.25 -32.40 -48.75
CA PRO A 353 8.26 -32.67 -47.75
C PRO A 353 8.98 -31.37 -47.37
N ARG A 354 8.88 -30.99 -46.09
CA ARG A 354 9.64 -29.85 -45.56
C ARG A 354 11.15 -30.13 -45.68
N PRO A 355 11.94 -29.15 -46.15
CA PRO A 355 13.39 -29.25 -46.07
C PRO A 355 13.84 -29.38 -44.61
N ARG A 356 14.87 -30.21 -44.38
CA ARG A 356 15.44 -30.45 -43.04
C ARG A 356 16.09 -29.17 -42.53
N THR A 357 15.40 -28.43 -41.67
CA THR A 357 16.00 -27.30 -40.96
C THR A 357 16.78 -27.80 -39.75
N ALA A 358 18.02 -27.32 -39.61
CA ALA A 358 18.83 -27.52 -38.41
C ALA A 358 18.09 -26.91 -37.21
N ARG A 359 18.05 -27.65 -36.10
CA ARG A 359 17.46 -27.17 -34.84
C ARG A 359 18.35 -26.09 -34.25
N THR A 360 18.02 -24.83 -34.47
CA THR A 360 18.50 -23.73 -33.63
C THR A 360 17.50 -23.51 -32.51
N PRO A 361 17.88 -23.55 -31.22
CA PRO A 361 16.97 -23.25 -30.13
C PRO A 361 16.47 -21.82 -30.25
N ALA A 362 15.15 -21.62 -30.19
CA ALA A 362 14.55 -20.30 -30.14
C ALA A 362 14.91 -19.62 -28.81
N PRO A 363 15.42 -18.38 -28.82
CA PRO A 363 15.58 -17.64 -27.58
C PRO A 363 14.20 -17.40 -26.97
N LEU A 364 14.03 -17.84 -25.72
CA LEU A 364 12.89 -17.48 -24.88
C LEU A 364 12.86 -15.96 -24.76
N HIS A 365 11.88 -15.32 -25.39
CA HIS A 365 11.63 -13.90 -25.20
C HIS A 365 11.02 -13.70 -23.81
N LEU A 366 11.86 -13.65 -22.78
CA LEU A 366 11.52 -13.02 -21.52
C LEU A 366 11.39 -11.53 -21.84
N ALA A 367 10.18 -11.06 -22.13
CA ALA A 367 9.91 -9.62 -22.14
C ALA A 367 10.10 -9.11 -20.71
N SER A 368 11.34 -8.72 -20.42
CA SER A 368 11.73 -8.04 -19.20
C SER A 368 10.94 -6.74 -19.15
N ILE A 369 10.11 -6.57 -18.12
CA ILE A 369 9.34 -5.34 -17.86
C ILE A 369 10.28 -4.23 -17.34
N HIS A 370 11.53 -4.21 -17.81
CA HIS A 370 12.58 -3.27 -17.42
C HIS A 370 12.95 -2.27 -18.53
N GLU A 371 12.43 -2.41 -19.74
CA GLU A 371 12.78 -1.53 -20.88
C GLU A 371 11.96 -0.22 -20.95
N TYR A 372 11.07 0.07 -20.00
CA TYR A 372 10.28 1.31 -19.99
C TYR A 372 10.64 2.30 -18.86
N PHE A 373 11.76 2.07 -18.17
CA PHE A 373 12.25 2.98 -17.13
C PHE A 373 13.63 3.51 -17.48
N THR A 374 13.69 4.34 -18.53
CA THR A 374 14.74 5.33 -18.69
C THR A 374 14.18 6.64 -18.16
N GLU A 375 14.76 7.14 -17.07
CA GLU A 375 14.56 8.53 -16.69
C GLU A 375 15.27 9.39 -17.75
N ASP A 376 14.48 10.08 -18.57
CA ASP A 376 15.02 11.10 -19.48
C ASP A 376 15.65 12.20 -18.63
N THR A 377 16.99 12.22 -18.63
CA THR A 377 17.77 13.37 -18.17
C THR A 377 17.65 14.44 -19.23
N LEU A 378 16.74 15.39 -19.01
CA LEU A 378 16.66 16.60 -19.81
C LEU A 378 17.87 17.49 -19.48
N ASP A 379 18.86 17.48 -20.37
CA ASP A 379 19.89 18.51 -20.46
C ASP A 379 19.23 19.88 -20.73
N LEU A 380 19.34 20.80 -19.76
CA LEU A 380 19.06 22.22 -19.97
C LEU A 380 20.39 22.98 -20.07
N PRO A 381 20.59 23.82 -21.10
CA PRO A 381 21.80 24.61 -21.24
C PRO A 381 21.73 25.90 -20.42
N GLY A 382 22.84 26.23 -19.75
CA GLY A 382 23.22 27.63 -19.47
C GLY A 382 22.80 28.23 -18.13
N GLY A 383 23.71 28.18 -17.15
CA GLY A 383 24.16 29.34 -16.38
C GLY A 383 23.18 30.08 -15.45
N SER A 384 23.17 29.71 -14.17
CA SER A 384 23.17 30.70 -13.09
C SER A 384 23.80 30.11 -11.82
N ARG A 385 24.95 30.66 -11.43
CA ARG A 385 25.67 30.31 -10.21
C ARG A 385 24.92 30.91 -9.02
N TYR A 386 24.28 30.08 -8.19
CA TYR A 386 23.95 30.48 -6.82
C TYR A 386 24.97 29.89 -5.85
N ARG A 387 25.79 30.81 -5.31
CA ARG A 387 26.79 30.61 -4.26
C ARG A 387 26.17 29.99 -3.01
N SER A 388 26.77 28.89 -2.58
CA SER A 388 26.76 28.47 -1.19
C SER A 388 27.44 29.54 -0.34
N MET A 389 26.73 30.09 0.64
CA MET A 389 27.27 30.93 1.71
C MET A 389 27.06 30.20 3.03
N SER A 390 28.06 29.41 3.42
CA SER A 390 28.30 29.03 4.80
C SER A 390 29.38 29.97 5.36
N GLY A 391 29.10 30.60 6.49
CA GLY A 391 30.12 31.33 7.24
C GLY A 391 29.57 32.37 8.20
N THR A 392 29.38 31.98 9.47
CA THR A 392 29.85 32.82 10.58
C THR A 392 30.38 31.94 11.70
N ARG A 393 31.68 32.11 11.95
CA ARG A 393 32.51 31.54 13.01
C ARG A 393 32.62 32.62 14.08
N MET A 394 32.46 32.28 15.36
CA MET A 394 32.93 33.12 16.47
C MET A 394 33.74 32.25 17.45
N ASN A 395 34.99 32.66 17.66
CA ASN A 395 36.00 32.04 18.51
C ASN A 395 35.68 32.21 20.01
N PRO A 396 36.23 31.35 20.88
CA PRO A 396 36.34 31.59 22.32
C PRO A 396 37.67 32.27 22.68
N GLY A 397 37.66 33.13 23.70
CA GLY A 397 38.84 33.68 24.36
C GLY A 397 38.60 33.80 25.89
N PRO A 398 39.64 33.71 26.73
CA PRO A 398 39.54 33.16 28.09
C PRO A 398 39.40 34.23 29.18
N GLY A 399 38.84 33.83 30.33
CA GLY A 399 38.79 34.65 31.54
C GLY A 399 38.52 33.79 32.78
N THR A 400 39.58 33.53 33.53
CA THR A 400 39.63 32.96 34.89
C THR A 400 39.02 33.89 35.93
N VAL A 401 38.13 33.40 36.82
CA VAL A 401 38.17 33.67 38.28
C VAL A 401 37.48 32.52 39.05
N SER A 402 38.12 32.10 40.12
CA SER A 402 37.79 31.10 41.14
C SER A 402 36.61 31.44 42.07
N ALA A 403 35.91 30.43 42.62
CA ALA A 403 35.88 30.11 44.07
C ALA A 403 34.76 29.11 44.47
N PHE A 404 35.18 28.05 45.16
CA PHE A 404 34.57 27.30 46.28
C PHE A 404 33.05 27.23 46.53
N GLY A 405 32.59 26.01 46.88
CA GLY A 405 31.72 25.85 48.06
C GLY A 405 30.49 24.93 47.95
N THR A 406 30.70 23.67 48.36
CA THR A 406 29.84 22.86 49.27
C THR A 406 28.34 22.59 48.97
N THR A 407 28.06 21.28 48.94
CA THR A 407 26.87 20.55 49.42
C THR A 407 25.89 21.30 50.33
N SER A 408 24.59 21.19 50.04
CA SER A 408 23.53 20.99 51.07
C SER A 408 22.21 20.58 50.41
N GLU A 409 21.76 19.36 50.69
CA GLU A 409 20.32 19.06 50.81
C GLU A 409 19.69 20.06 51.79
N LYS A 410 18.40 20.41 51.64
CA LYS A 410 17.44 20.55 52.75
C LYS A 410 16.05 21.07 52.32
N TYR A 411 15.06 20.31 52.78
CA TYR A 411 13.70 20.64 53.21
C TYR A 411 12.68 21.25 52.22
N GLN A 412 11.66 20.41 51.97
CA GLN A 412 10.29 20.80 51.68
C GLN A 412 9.74 21.74 52.76
N SER A 413 9.18 22.88 52.34
CA SER A 413 8.21 23.62 53.14
C SER A 413 6.88 23.70 52.38
N SER A 414 5.90 22.95 52.87
CA SER A 414 4.48 23.10 52.53
C SER A 414 4.01 24.49 52.97
N ARG A 415 3.55 25.31 52.02
CA ARG A 415 2.68 26.47 52.31
C ARG A 415 1.33 26.23 51.66
N HIS A 416 0.32 26.02 52.50
CA HIS A 416 -1.08 26.09 52.13
C HIS A 416 -1.40 27.44 51.48
N ARG A 417 -2.12 27.40 50.35
CA ARG A 417 -2.62 28.57 49.64
C ARG A 417 -4.14 28.63 49.79
N SER A 418 -4.66 29.77 50.23
CA SER A 418 -6.08 30.06 50.38
C SER A 418 -6.83 30.01 49.03
N PRO A 419 -8.11 29.62 49.00
CA PRO A 419 -8.89 29.51 47.77
C PRO A 419 -9.35 30.89 47.29
N GLY A 420 -9.06 31.26 46.04
CA GLY A 420 -9.68 32.45 45.41
C GLY A 420 -8.82 33.36 44.52
N ALA A 421 -7.60 32.98 44.13
CA ALA A 421 -6.82 33.77 43.15
C ALA A 421 -6.89 33.15 41.74
N PRO A 422 -7.17 33.93 40.67
CA PRO A 422 -7.22 33.41 39.31
C PRO A 422 -5.84 32.92 38.86
N THR A 423 -5.77 31.67 38.42
CA THR A 423 -4.55 31.04 37.92
C THR A 423 -4.24 31.58 36.51
N LYS A 424 -3.04 32.15 36.33
CA LYS A 424 -2.50 32.39 34.98
C LYS A 424 -2.41 31.04 34.27
N PRO A 425 -2.87 30.89 33.01
CA PRO A 425 -2.70 29.64 32.28
C PRO A 425 -1.20 29.34 32.18
N ALA A 426 -0.82 28.13 32.57
CA ALA A 426 0.54 27.64 32.38
C ALA A 426 0.89 27.74 30.89
N PRO A 427 2.12 28.12 30.52
CA PRO A 427 2.53 28.09 29.13
C PRO A 427 2.33 26.66 28.62
N THR A 428 1.53 26.50 27.57
CA THR A 428 1.36 25.23 26.89
C THR A 428 2.74 24.82 26.39
N VAL A 429 3.39 23.89 27.11
CA VAL A 429 4.59 23.24 26.61
C VAL A 429 4.10 22.43 25.41
N ILE A 430 4.29 22.99 24.22
CA ILE A 430 4.21 22.23 22.99
C ILE A 430 5.39 21.27 23.06
N THR A 431 5.19 20.09 23.65
CA THR A 431 6.05 18.95 23.43
C THR A 431 5.94 18.66 21.95
N ARG A 432 6.87 19.19 21.16
CA ARG A 432 7.09 18.70 19.79
C ARG A 432 7.42 17.23 19.96
N ASP A 433 6.51 16.36 19.52
CA ASP A 433 6.83 14.96 19.34
C ASP A 433 8.12 14.90 18.51
N GLN A 434 9.16 14.27 19.06
CA GLN A 434 10.41 14.13 18.32
C GLN A 434 10.12 13.37 17.03
N GLU A 435 10.56 13.93 15.91
CA GLU A 435 10.44 13.28 14.61
C GLU A 435 11.01 11.86 14.67
N PRO A 436 10.37 10.89 13.97
CA PRO A 436 10.86 9.52 13.93
C PRO A 436 12.31 9.51 13.43
N ARG A 437 13.22 9.00 14.26
CA ARG A 437 14.65 8.91 13.94
C ARG A 437 14.97 7.57 13.31
N LEU A 438 15.56 7.58 12.13
CA LEU A 438 16.19 6.41 11.54
C LEU A 438 17.66 6.36 11.99
N ALA A 439 18.05 5.33 12.72
CA ALA A 439 19.44 5.04 13.05
C ALA A 439 19.90 3.85 12.22
N ILE A 440 20.96 4.05 11.42
CA ILE A 440 21.63 2.96 10.69
C ILE A 440 22.92 2.66 11.43
N ILE A 441 23.03 1.43 11.95
CA ILE A 441 24.26 0.94 12.58
C ILE A 441 24.96 0.05 11.56
N ASP A 442 26.05 0.56 11.00
CA ASP A 442 26.90 -0.20 10.10
C ASP A 442 27.93 -1.00 10.92
N PHE A 443 27.68 -2.31 11.03
CA PHE A 443 28.59 -3.22 11.73
C PHE A 443 29.95 -3.38 11.02
N ASN A 444 30.05 -3.06 9.73
CA ASN A 444 31.33 -3.06 9.01
C ASN A 444 32.18 -1.86 9.43
N GLN A 445 31.56 -0.73 9.80
CA GLN A 445 32.29 0.42 10.37
C GLN A 445 32.72 0.18 11.82
N LEU A 446 31.91 -0.56 12.60
CA LEU A 446 32.28 -0.93 13.98
C LEU A 446 33.48 -1.89 14.01
N THR A 447 33.65 -2.73 12.99
CA THR A 447 34.76 -3.70 12.91
C THR A 447 36.00 -3.18 12.19
N ARG A 448 35.90 -2.13 11.35
CA ARG A 448 37.05 -1.51 10.67
C ARG A 448 38.14 -1.03 11.64
N GLY A 449 37.77 -0.51 12.82
CA GLY A 449 38.75 -0.19 13.87
C GLY A 449 39.05 -1.36 14.82
N GLY A 450 38.12 -2.31 14.98
CA GLY A 450 38.26 -3.44 15.90
C GLY A 450 39.27 -4.49 15.45
N LEU A 451 39.36 -4.74 14.13
CA LEU A 451 40.32 -5.69 13.57
C LEU A 451 41.77 -5.17 13.68
N GLU A 452 41.97 -3.87 13.46
CA GLU A 452 43.28 -3.21 13.65
C GLU A 452 43.70 -3.17 15.13
N LEU A 453 42.75 -2.90 16.04
CA LEU A 453 42.97 -2.97 17.49
C LEU A 453 43.23 -4.40 18.00
N ALA A 454 42.61 -5.41 17.37
CA ALA A 454 42.84 -6.82 17.70
C ALA A 454 44.16 -7.35 17.15
N THR A 455 44.57 -6.93 15.95
CA THR A 455 45.83 -7.36 15.32
C THR A 455 47.05 -6.56 15.80
N GLY A 456 46.85 -5.32 16.28
CA GLY A 456 47.91 -4.48 16.85
C GLY A 456 48.44 -4.96 18.20
N LYS A 457 47.68 -5.77 18.94
CA LYS A 457 48.10 -6.32 20.25
C LYS A 457 49.16 -7.43 20.17
N ASN A 458 49.39 -8.02 18.98
CA ASN A 458 50.35 -9.11 18.78
C ASN A 458 51.62 -8.72 18.01
N ARG A 459 51.87 -7.42 17.75
CA ARG A 459 53.18 -6.99 17.25
C ARG A 459 54.14 -6.81 18.43
N GLY A 460 55.01 -7.81 18.63
CA GLY A 460 56.15 -7.72 19.54
C GLY A 460 56.97 -6.46 19.25
N LYS A 461 57.30 -5.71 20.31
CA LYS A 461 58.18 -4.54 20.24
C LYS A 461 59.57 -4.99 19.78
N MET A 462 59.91 -4.74 18.52
CA MET A 462 61.30 -4.76 18.07
C MET A 462 62.01 -3.53 18.67
N PRO A 463 63.13 -3.67 19.39
CA PRO A 463 63.88 -2.53 19.89
C PRO A 463 64.49 -1.74 18.73
N ARG A 464 64.29 -0.43 18.75
CA ARG A 464 64.93 0.53 17.83
C ARG A 464 66.45 0.43 17.98
N ARG A 465 67.17 0.05 16.93
CA ARG A 465 68.61 0.31 16.83
C ARG A 465 68.83 1.81 16.61
N SER A 466 69.71 2.37 17.43
CA SER A 466 70.20 3.74 17.38
C SER A 466 70.98 4.03 16.09
N PRO A 467 71.00 5.29 15.61
CA PRO A 467 71.75 5.67 14.42
C PRO A 467 73.22 5.89 14.78
N ASP A 468 74.10 5.02 14.29
CA ASP A 468 75.54 5.23 14.40
C ASP A 468 76.02 6.30 13.41
N ARG A 469 76.80 7.22 13.97
CA ARG A 469 77.57 8.26 13.31
C ARG A 469 78.62 7.63 12.41
N TYR A 470 78.70 8.07 11.15
CA TYR A 470 79.94 8.02 10.39
C TYR A 470 80.23 9.39 9.76
N THR A 471 81.19 10.08 10.34
CA THR A 471 81.92 11.19 9.74
C THR A 471 83.05 10.65 8.86
N LYS A 472 83.18 11.25 7.68
CA LYS A 472 84.22 11.12 6.63
C LYS A 472 85.65 10.97 7.15
N PHE A 473 86.49 10.24 6.41
CA PHE A 473 87.77 10.76 5.90
C PHE A 473 88.20 10.06 4.61
N ARG A 474 88.76 10.86 3.69
CA ARG A 474 89.44 10.48 2.43
C ARG A 474 90.78 9.78 2.73
N ARG A 475 91.07 8.68 2.04
CA ARG A 475 92.09 8.54 0.99
C ARG A 475 92.02 7.15 0.39
#